data_AF-A0A650CQ24-F1
#
_entry.id   AF-A0A650CQ24-F1
#
_cell.length_a   1.000
_cell.length_b   1.000
_cell.length_c   1.000
_cell.angle_alpha   90.00
_cell.angle_beta   90.00
_cell.angle_gamma   90.00
#
_symmetry.space_group_name_H-M   'P 1'
#
loop_
_entity.id
_entity.type
_entity.pdbx_description
1 polymer ?
#
loop_
_entity_poly.entity_id
_entity_poly.type
_entity_poly.pdbx_seq_one_letter_code
_entity_poly.pdbx_strand_id
1 'polypeptide(L)'
;MPLSFLIIGLVITLALTHSLEPDHIVTMRIMNNPKDYLAFGASHGVGFAIIAIPLILLFNQFQFYGILAGDVIAIIFAIILIYGEVVGKEFEISPKGSGILQGAFAITPSKVVVAVLASETTLPIGIVYVALFILVSTIAMFIVGVSLHYVTEKLERVINIGIALVTIAYVIYTVINGEL
;
A
#
# COMPACT_ATOMS: atom_id res chain seq x y z
N MET A 1 24.38 -5.78 4.09
CA MET A 1 24.31 -4.30 4.07
C MET A 1 23.73 -3.70 2.77
N PRO A 2 24.01 -4.16 1.54
CA PRO A 2 23.36 -3.57 0.35
C PRO A 2 21.85 -3.91 0.25
N LEU A 3 21.45 -5.12 0.69
CA LEU A 3 20.06 -5.57 0.65
C LEU A 3 19.12 -4.73 1.53
N SER A 4 19.59 -4.22 2.67
CA SER A 4 18.78 -3.41 3.59
C SER A 4 18.47 -2.03 3.02
N PHE A 5 19.38 -1.40 2.26
CA PHE A 5 19.11 -0.12 1.61
C PHE A 5 18.12 -0.26 0.46
N LEU A 6 18.20 -1.36 -0.30
CA LEU A 6 17.24 -1.68 -1.36
C LEU A 6 15.83 -1.86 -0.82
N ILE A 7 15.66 -2.63 0.28
CA ILE A 7 14.35 -2.84 0.89
C ILE A 7 13.80 -1.54 1.47
N ILE A 8 14.63 -0.72 2.13
CA ILE A 8 14.21 0.61 2.62
C ILE A 8 13.76 1.49 1.45
N GLY A 9 14.51 1.52 0.35
CA GLY A 9 14.14 2.23 -0.87
C GLY A 9 12.80 1.74 -1.42
N LEU A 10 12.60 0.43 -1.48
CA LEU A 10 11.34 -0.18 -1.90
C LEU A 10 10.17 0.20 -0.97
N VAL A 11 10.35 0.16 0.35
CA VAL A 11 9.31 0.58 1.31
C VAL A 11 8.93 2.05 1.12
N ILE A 12 9.92 2.93 0.87
CA ILE A 12 9.66 4.34 0.55
C ILE A 12 8.89 4.46 -0.77
N THR A 13 9.32 3.77 -1.82
CA THR A 13 8.61 3.77 -3.11
C THR A 13 7.18 3.28 -2.95
N LEU A 14 6.96 2.18 -2.22
CA LEU A 14 5.64 1.63 -1.93
C LEU A 14 4.78 2.62 -1.13
N ALA A 15 5.35 3.35 -0.17
CA ALA A 15 4.64 4.37 0.59
C ALA A 15 4.23 5.58 -0.27
N LEU A 16 5.08 5.98 -1.21
CA LEU A 16 4.78 7.03 -2.18
C LEU A 16 3.68 6.59 -3.15
N THR A 17 3.79 5.39 -3.73
CA THR A 17 2.75 4.84 -4.61
C THR A 17 1.44 4.62 -3.87
N HIS A 18 1.49 4.19 -2.60
CA HIS A 18 0.32 4.05 -1.75
C HIS A 18 -0.47 5.35 -1.69
N SER A 19 0.18 6.50 -1.48
CA SER A 19 -0.49 7.81 -1.43
C SER A 19 -1.22 8.23 -2.73
N LEU A 20 -0.94 7.54 -3.84
CA LEU A 20 -1.54 7.77 -5.16
C LEU A 20 -2.61 6.73 -5.53
N GLU A 21 -2.94 5.80 -4.63
CA GLU A 21 -4.01 4.83 -4.88
C GLU A 21 -5.36 5.55 -5.12
N PRO A 22 -6.20 5.07 -6.06
CA PRO A 22 -7.36 5.82 -6.54
C PRO A 22 -8.38 6.18 -5.44
N ASP A 23 -8.56 5.30 -4.46
CA ASP A 23 -9.44 5.49 -3.31
C ASP A 23 -9.01 6.68 -2.44
N HIS A 24 -7.69 6.85 -2.23
CA HIS A 24 -7.13 7.99 -1.52
C HIS A 24 -7.34 9.28 -2.31
N ILE A 25 -7.09 9.26 -3.63
CA ILE A 25 -7.29 10.44 -4.48
C ILE A 25 -8.75 10.89 -4.44
N VAL A 26 -9.70 9.97 -4.61
CA VAL A 26 -11.13 10.25 -4.54
C VAL A 26 -11.53 10.79 -3.15
N THR A 27 -11.02 10.17 -2.09
CA THR A 27 -11.33 10.56 -0.71
C THR A 27 -10.70 11.91 -0.33
N MET A 28 -9.49 12.21 -0.80
CA MET A 28 -8.87 13.52 -0.55
C MET A 28 -9.54 14.62 -1.38
N ARG A 29 -10.07 14.34 -2.58
CA ARG A 29 -10.80 15.34 -3.38
C ARG A 29 -12.09 15.85 -2.70
N ILE A 30 -12.73 15.03 -1.87
CA ILE A 30 -13.94 15.42 -1.13
C ILE A 30 -13.63 16.13 0.20
N MET A 31 -12.38 16.12 0.64
CA MET A 31 -11.93 16.84 1.84
C MET A 31 -11.64 18.30 1.51
N ASN A 32 -11.90 19.18 2.48
CA ASN A 32 -11.77 20.63 2.29
C ASN A 32 -10.62 21.25 3.09
N ASN A 33 -10.10 20.56 4.11
CA ASN A 33 -9.07 21.11 4.99
C ASN A 33 -7.78 20.28 4.96
N PRO A 34 -6.60 20.92 4.98
CA PRO A 34 -5.32 20.23 5.06
C PRO A 34 -5.16 19.32 6.29
N LYS A 35 -5.85 19.65 7.39
CA LYS A 35 -5.87 18.81 8.60
C LYS A 35 -6.54 17.46 8.36
N ASP A 36 -7.50 17.41 7.46
CA ASP A 36 -8.26 16.20 7.14
C ASP A 36 -7.36 15.22 6.36
N TYR A 37 -6.47 15.71 5.49
CA TYR A 37 -5.46 14.88 4.81
C TYR A 37 -4.48 14.22 5.78
N LEU A 38 -4.03 14.98 6.79
CA LEU A 38 -3.13 14.46 7.81
C LEU A 38 -3.84 13.41 8.68
N ALA A 39 -5.08 13.69 9.09
CA ALA A 39 -5.89 12.74 9.86
C ALA A 39 -6.18 11.47 9.05
N PHE A 40 -6.46 11.60 7.76
CA PHE A 40 -6.66 10.49 6.83
C PHE A 40 -5.41 9.62 6.74
N GLY A 41 -4.26 10.19 6.40
CA GLY A 41 -3.00 9.44 6.31
C GLY A 41 -2.59 8.78 7.63
N ALA A 42 -2.73 9.49 8.75
CA ALA A 42 -2.47 8.92 10.07
C ALA A 42 -3.43 7.76 10.40
N SER A 43 -4.71 7.88 10.06
CA SER A 43 -5.69 6.80 10.26
C SER A 43 -5.39 5.56 9.41
N HIS A 44 -4.99 5.73 8.15
CA HIS A 44 -4.48 4.66 7.28
C HIS A 44 -3.27 3.96 7.90
N GLY A 45 -2.33 4.76 8.42
CA GLY A 45 -1.14 4.23 9.05
C GLY A 45 -1.44 3.45 10.32
N VAL A 46 -2.31 3.97 11.18
CA VAL A 46 -2.73 3.30 12.43
C VAL A 46 -3.49 2.01 12.12
N GLY A 47 -4.44 2.04 11.20
CA GLY A 47 -5.19 0.84 10.80
C GLY A 47 -4.27 -0.22 10.19
N PHE A 48 -3.28 0.18 9.39
CA PHE A 48 -2.24 -0.72 8.91
C PHE A 48 -1.40 -1.31 10.04
N ALA A 49 -0.93 -0.51 11.00
CA ALA A 49 -0.13 -0.98 12.13
C ALA A 49 -0.88 -2.02 12.99
N ILE A 50 -2.18 -1.82 13.19
CA ILE A 50 -3.05 -2.74 13.94
C ILE A 50 -3.08 -4.14 13.30
N ILE A 51 -2.96 -4.23 11.98
CA ILE A 51 -2.94 -5.51 11.26
C ILE A 51 -1.51 -6.05 11.13
N ALA A 52 -0.56 -5.20 10.73
CA ALA A 52 0.80 -5.60 10.40
C ALA A 52 1.61 -6.04 11.62
N ILE A 53 1.52 -5.34 12.76
CA ILE A 53 2.32 -5.66 13.94
C ILE A 53 1.98 -7.05 14.51
N PRO A 54 0.69 -7.43 14.69
CA PRO A 54 0.34 -8.79 15.09
C PRO A 54 0.86 -9.87 14.13
N LEU A 55 0.84 -9.61 12.82
CA LEU A 55 1.39 -10.53 11.82
C LEU A 55 2.90 -10.71 12.03
N ILE A 56 3.66 -9.61 12.15
CA ILE A 56 5.11 -9.67 12.38
C ILE A 56 5.42 -10.44 13.68
N LEU A 57 4.66 -10.21 14.76
CA LEU A 57 4.82 -10.92 16.03
C LEU A 57 4.54 -12.42 15.89
N LEU A 58 3.47 -12.79 15.17
CA LEU A 58 3.13 -14.18 14.88
C LEU A 58 4.30 -14.88 14.17
N PHE A 59 4.80 -14.30 13.08
CA PHE A 59 5.89 -14.90 12.29
C PHE A 59 7.23 -14.94 13.02
N ASN A 60 7.50 -13.95 13.87
CA ASN A 60 8.73 -13.92 14.65
C ASN A 60 8.78 -15.02 15.73
N GLN A 61 7.64 -15.40 16.33
CA GLN A 61 7.61 -16.50 17.31
C GLN A 61 7.72 -17.89 16.68
N PHE A 62 7.26 -18.07 15.45
CA PHE A 62 7.19 -19.37 14.79
C PHE A 62 8.32 -19.63 13.79
N GLN A 63 9.49 -18.97 13.88
CA GLN A 63 10.60 -19.01 12.90
C GLN A 63 10.94 -20.42 12.34
N PHE A 64 10.77 -21.51 13.11
CA PHE A 64 10.99 -22.90 12.65
C PHE A 64 9.91 -23.44 11.69
N TYR A 65 8.65 -22.99 11.83
CA TYR A 65 7.55 -23.22 10.87
C TYR A 65 7.31 -21.99 9.97
N GLY A 66 8.02 -20.89 10.24
CA GLY A 66 7.77 -19.54 9.73
C GLY A 66 8.11 -19.35 8.26
N ILE A 67 9.02 -20.17 7.71
CA ILE A 67 9.33 -20.11 6.27
C ILE A 67 8.14 -20.64 5.46
N LEU A 68 7.67 -21.87 5.76
CA LEU A 68 6.52 -22.45 5.06
C LEU A 68 5.20 -21.71 5.35
N ALA A 69 4.97 -21.31 6.61
CA ALA A 69 3.76 -20.54 6.96
C ALA A 69 3.81 -19.10 6.40
N GLY A 70 5.00 -18.49 6.38
CA GLY A 70 5.26 -17.18 5.79
C GLY A 70 5.02 -17.19 4.29
N ASP A 71 5.59 -18.15 3.57
CA ASP A 71 5.39 -18.33 2.13
C ASP A 71 3.91 -18.54 1.79
N VAL A 72 3.20 -19.41 2.53
CA VAL A 72 1.77 -19.66 2.31
C VAL A 72 0.94 -18.40 2.55
N ILE A 73 1.22 -17.65 3.61
CA ILE A 73 0.47 -16.42 3.91
C ILE A 73 0.81 -15.32 2.91
N ALA A 74 2.07 -15.17 2.51
CA ALA A 74 2.49 -14.26 1.46
C ALA A 74 1.82 -14.59 0.11
N ILE A 75 1.69 -15.87 -0.23
CA ILE A 75 0.97 -16.34 -1.42
C ILE A 75 -0.53 -16.02 -1.30
N ILE A 76 -1.16 -16.29 -0.16
CA ILE A 76 -2.58 -15.95 0.07
C ILE A 76 -2.79 -14.44 -0.13
N PHE A 77 -1.91 -13.63 0.47
CA PHE A 77 -1.95 -12.18 0.34
C PHE A 77 -1.69 -11.71 -1.09
N ALA A 78 -0.75 -12.33 -1.82
CA ALA A 78 -0.50 -12.05 -3.23
C ALA A 78 -1.69 -12.41 -4.12
N ILE A 79 -2.39 -13.51 -3.85
CA ILE A 79 -3.62 -13.91 -4.56
C ILE A 79 -4.74 -12.89 -4.29
N ILE A 80 -4.92 -12.48 -3.03
CA ILE A 80 -5.89 -11.45 -2.63
C ILE A 80 -5.59 -10.13 -3.37
N LEU A 81 -4.31 -9.77 -3.46
CA LEU A 81 -3.78 -8.62 -4.20
C LEU A 81 -4.17 -8.65 -5.68
N ILE A 82 -3.84 -9.75 -6.37
CA ILE A 82 -4.13 -9.93 -7.80
C ILE A 82 -5.64 -9.90 -8.04
N TYR A 83 -6.41 -10.57 -7.18
CA TYR A 83 -7.86 -10.58 -7.29
C TYR A 83 -8.45 -9.18 -7.10
N GLY A 84 -7.99 -8.41 -6.10
CA GLY A 84 -8.46 -7.05 -5.86
C GLY A 84 -8.18 -6.12 -7.04
N GLU A 85 -6.98 -6.22 -7.61
CA GLU A 85 -6.56 -5.44 -8.79
C GLU A 85 -7.40 -5.79 -10.04
N VAL A 86 -7.60 -7.09 -10.31
CA VAL A 86 -8.39 -7.57 -11.46
C VAL A 86 -9.85 -7.16 -11.36
N VAL A 87 -10.42 -7.19 -10.15
CA VAL A 87 -11.83 -6.87 -9.93
C VAL A 87 -12.06 -5.36 -9.75
N GLY A 88 -10.99 -4.58 -9.59
CA GLY A 88 -11.06 -3.15 -9.27
C GLY A 88 -11.78 -2.89 -7.95
N LYS A 89 -11.67 -3.83 -6.99
CA LYS A 89 -12.30 -3.76 -5.68
C LYS A 89 -11.29 -4.04 -4.60
N GLU A 90 -11.22 -3.16 -3.61
CA GLU A 90 -10.38 -3.36 -2.44
C GLU A 90 -11.08 -4.26 -1.41
N PHE A 91 -10.29 -5.01 -0.65
CA PHE A 91 -10.78 -5.78 0.48
C PHE A 91 -10.90 -4.86 1.69
N GLU A 92 -12.15 -4.53 2.04
CA GLU A 92 -12.47 -3.64 3.15
C GLU A 92 -12.90 -4.45 4.39
N ILE A 93 -12.21 -4.23 5.51
CA ILE A 93 -12.61 -4.74 6.82
C ILE A 93 -13.08 -3.54 7.67
N SER A 94 -14.22 -2.93 7.33
CA SER A 94 -14.74 -1.79 8.11
C SER A 94 -16.27 -1.85 8.34
N PRO A 95 -16.76 -1.19 9.41
CA PRO A 95 -18.18 -0.89 9.54
C PRO A 95 -18.62 0.08 8.43
N LYS A 96 -19.80 -0.15 7.84
CA LYS A 96 -20.37 0.74 6.82
C LYS A 96 -20.56 2.17 7.38
N GLY A 97 -20.06 3.20 6.68
CA GLY A 97 -20.53 4.59 6.86
C GLY A 97 -19.53 5.62 7.39
N SER A 98 -18.24 5.32 7.51
CA SER A 98 -17.21 6.33 7.84
C SER A 98 -16.04 6.21 6.87
N GLY A 99 -15.93 7.12 5.90
CA GLY A 99 -14.87 7.08 4.88
C GLY A 99 -13.45 7.10 5.46
N ILE A 100 -13.25 7.72 6.63
CA ILE A 100 -11.96 7.76 7.32
C ILE A 100 -11.65 6.40 7.99
N LEU A 101 -12.63 5.78 8.64
CA LEU A 101 -12.45 4.44 9.23
C LEU A 101 -12.42 3.33 8.16
N GLN A 102 -13.10 3.54 7.03
CA GLN A 102 -13.06 2.66 5.87
C GLN A 102 -11.65 2.62 5.28
N GLY A 103 -11.06 3.79 5.02
CA GLY A 103 -9.69 3.88 4.55
C GLY A 103 -8.65 3.31 5.54
N ALA A 104 -8.85 3.53 6.85
CA ALA A 104 -7.97 3.02 7.89
C ALA A 104 -7.70 1.51 7.77
N PHE A 105 -8.75 0.72 7.55
CA PHE A 105 -8.69 -0.75 7.49
C PHE A 105 -8.73 -1.32 6.06
N ALA A 106 -8.69 -0.47 5.03
CA ALA A 106 -8.56 -0.93 3.66
C ALA A 106 -7.24 -1.68 3.48
N ILE A 107 -7.31 -2.92 2.99
CA ILE A 107 -6.14 -3.72 2.65
C ILE A 107 -5.80 -3.44 1.20
N THR A 108 -4.74 -2.65 1.00
CA THR A 108 -4.28 -2.26 -0.32
C THR A 108 -3.02 -3.03 -0.73
N PRO A 109 -2.76 -3.17 -2.04
CA PRO A 109 -1.57 -3.81 -2.59
C PRO A 109 -0.26 -3.46 -1.86
N SER A 110 -0.01 -2.17 -1.66
CA SER A 110 1.20 -1.65 -1.05
C SER A 110 1.33 -2.03 0.43
N LYS A 111 0.27 -1.89 1.24
CA LYS A 111 0.24 -2.31 2.66
C LYS A 111 0.58 -3.79 2.80
N VAL A 112 0.04 -4.63 1.91
CA VAL A 112 0.27 -6.08 1.93
C VAL A 112 1.74 -6.40 1.64
N VAL A 113 2.31 -5.83 0.58
CA VAL A 113 3.72 -6.06 0.25
C VAL A 113 4.63 -5.63 1.41
N VAL A 114 4.34 -4.49 2.05
CA VAL A 114 5.11 -4.02 3.21
C VAL A 114 4.95 -4.95 4.41
N ALA A 115 3.76 -5.48 4.66
CA ALA A 115 3.54 -6.46 5.72
C ALA A 115 4.36 -7.74 5.51
N VAL A 116 4.43 -8.24 4.27
CA VAL A 116 5.27 -9.39 3.89
C VAL A 116 6.75 -9.06 4.08
N LEU A 117 7.23 -7.94 3.56
CA LEU A 117 8.63 -7.52 3.74
C LEU A 117 9.01 -7.36 5.23
N ALA A 118 8.07 -6.93 6.06
CA ALA A 118 8.26 -6.77 7.50
C ALA A 118 8.22 -8.10 8.26
N SER A 119 7.49 -9.11 7.79
CA SER A 119 7.46 -10.45 8.41
C SER A 119 8.70 -11.28 8.12
N GLU A 120 9.35 -11.06 6.97
CA GLU A 120 10.56 -11.76 6.53
C GLU A 120 11.85 -11.29 7.24
N THR A 121 11.74 -10.44 8.25
CA THR A 121 12.89 -9.88 8.97
C THR A 121 12.72 -9.98 10.48
N THR A 122 13.71 -9.50 11.23
CA THR A 122 13.63 -9.45 12.69
C THR A 122 12.56 -8.45 13.13
N LEU A 123 11.86 -8.75 14.23
CA LEU A 123 10.78 -7.90 14.76
C LEU A 123 11.13 -6.40 14.81
N PRO A 124 12.31 -5.97 15.32
CA PRO A 124 12.65 -4.54 15.34
C PRO A 124 12.74 -3.93 13.94
N ILE A 125 13.30 -4.66 12.96
CA ILE A 125 13.43 -4.17 11.58
C ILE A 125 12.06 -4.14 10.90
N GLY A 126 11.20 -5.13 11.12
CA GLY A 126 9.84 -5.17 10.60
C GLY A 126 9.00 -3.99 11.10
N ILE A 127 9.09 -3.68 12.41
CA ILE A 127 8.46 -2.49 13.00
C ILE A 127 8.99 -1.21 12.35
N VAL A 128 10.29 -1.12 12.07
CA VAL A 128 10.88 0.04 11.36
C VAL A 128 10.31 0.17 9.96
N TYR A 129 10.13 -0.93 9.20
CA TYR A 129 9.52 -0.88 7.87
C TYR A 129 8.07 -0.39 7.91
N VAL A 130 7.28 -0.88 8.86
CA VAL A 130 5.89 -0.42 9.06
C VAL A 130 5.87 1.06 9.45
N ALA A 131 6.69 1.49 10.42
CA ALA A 131 6.74 2.88 10.86
C ALA A 131 7.21 3.82 9.75
N LEU A 132 8.21 3.41 8.96
CA LEU A 132 8.70 4.18 7.82
C LEU A 132 7.62 4.32 6.75
N PHE A 133 6.93 3.23 6.40
CA PHE A 133 5.82 3.26 5.46
C PHE A 133 4.75 4.25 5.90
N ILE A 134 4.30 4.16 7.16
CA ILE A 134 3.28 5.03 7.74
C ILE A 134 3.70 6.49 7.68
N LEU A 135 4.93 6.79 8.07
CA LEU A 135 5.44 8.16 8.09
C LEU A 135 5.48 8.75 6.68
N VAL A 136 6.08 8.02 5.73
CA VAL A 136 6.24 8.48 4.34
C VAL A 136 4.88 8.59 3.66
N SER A 137 3.99 7.61 3.81
CA SER A 137 2.67 7.63 3.18
C SER A 137 1.80 8.75 3.74
N THR A 138 1.86 9.03 5.05
CA THR A 138 1.12 10.13 5.67
C THR A 138 1.59 11.49 5.13
N ILE A 139 2.90 11.69 5.05
CA ILE A 139 3.48 12.93 4.48
C ILE A 139 3.10 13.04 2.99
N ALA A 140 3.21 11.95 2.24
CA ALA A 140 2.90 11.93 0.82
C ALA A 140 1.42 12.21 0.55
N MET A 141 0.49 11.58 1.31
CA MET A 141 -0.94 11.87 1.22
C MET A 141 -1.25 13.33 1.53
N PHE A 142 -0.61 13.92 2.54
CA PHE A 142 -0.76 15.35 2.81
C PHE A 142 -0.34 16.21 1.60
N ILE A 143 0.82 15.91 1.01
CA ILE A 143 1.33 16.64 -0.17
C ILE A 143 0.39 16.45 -1.37
N VAL A 144 -0.06 15.22 -1.62
CA VAL A 144 -0.98 14.88 -2.71
C VAL A 144 -2.31 15.58 -2.51
N GLY A 145 -2.91 15.51 -1.32
CA GLY A 145 -4.17 16.19 -0.99
C GLY A 145 -4.12 17.69 -1.23
N VAL A 146 -3.05 18.36 -0.78
CA VAL A 146 -2.84 19.79 -1.07
C VAL A 146 -2.66 20.05 -2.57
N SER A 147 -1.93 19.17 -3.26
CA SER A 147 -1.64 19.30 -4.69
C SER A 147 -2.88 19.08 -5.56
N LEU A 148 -3.83 18.24 -5.14
CA LEU A 148 -5.05 17.94 -5.89
C LEU A 148 -5.93 19.17 -6.14
N HIS A 149 -5.86 20.20 -5.28
CA HIS A 149 -6.53 21.48 -5.54
C HIS A 149 -6.03 22.18 -6.81
N TYR A 150 -4.80 21.88 -7.26
CA TYR A 150 -4.19 22.44 -8.46
C TYR A 150 -4.31 21.48 -9.67
N VAL A 151 -4.73 20.24 -9.46
CA VAL A 151 -4.83 19.20 -10.51
C VAL A 151 -6.28 19.01 -10.95
N THR A 152 -6.60 19.56 -12.13
CA THR A 152 -7.94 19.38 -12.73
C THR A 152 -8.23 17.91 -13.05
N GLU A 153 -9.48 17.47 -12.90
CA GLU A 153 -9.92 16.09 -13.19
C GLU A 153 -9.57 15.62 -14.62
N LYS A 154 -9.50 16.55 -15.58
CA LYS A 154 -9.10 16.25 -16.95
C LYS A 154 -7.66 15.75 -17.06
N LEU A 155 -6.75 16.31 -16.25
CA LEU A 155 -5.34 15.93 -16.26
C LEU A 155 -5.15 14.53 -15.64
N GLU A 156 -5.89 14.23 -14.57
CA GLU A 156 -5.90 12.91 -13.94
C GLU A 156 -6.36 11.82 -14.92
N ARG A 157 -7.47 12.06 -15.65
CA ARG A 157 -7.97 11.13 -16.66
C ARG A 157 -6.91 10.82 -17.73
N VAL A 158 -6.17 11.84 -18.18
CA VAL A 158 -5.09 11.68 -19.16
C VAL A 158 -3.93 10.86 -18.59
N ILE A 159 -3.53 11.12 -17.35
CA ILE A 159 -2.47 10.38 -16.66
C ILE A 159 -2.88 8.91 -16.47
N ASN A 160 -4.10 8.64 -16.00
CA ASN A 160 -4.59 7.27 -15.78
C ASN A 160 -4.67 6.47 -17.10
N ILE A 161 -5.13 7.10 -18.18
CA ILE A 161 -5.10 6.49 -19.53
C ILE A 161 -3.66 6.21 -19.95
N GLY A 162 -2.73 7.14 -19.71
CA GLY A 162 -1.31 6.97 -20.02
C GLY A 162 -0.69 5.78 -19.27
N ILE A 163 -0.91 5.68 -17.96
CA ILE A 163 -0.43 4.57 -17.13
C ILE A 163 -1.01 3.25 -17.64
N ALA A 164 -2.33 3.18 -17.89
CA ALA A 164 -2.97 1.97 -18.40
C ALA A 164 -2.36 1.51 -19.75
N LEU A 165 -2.09 2.45 -20.67
CA LEU A 165 -1.45 2.14 -21.95
C LEU A 165 -0.01 1.62 -21.77
N VAL A 166 0.77 2.23 -20.87
CA VAL A 166 2.15 1.77 -20.55
C VAL A 166 2.12 0.37 -19.93
N THR A 167 1.21 0.12 -18.98
CA THR A 167 1.04 -1.20 -18.36
C THR A 167 0.68 -2.26 -19.41
N ILE A 168 -0.29 -1.98 -20.30
CA ILE A 168 -0.65 -2.89 -21.39
C ILE A 168 0.57 -3.17 -22.29
N ALA A 169 1.30 -2.14 -22.69
CA ALA A 169 2.49 -2.30 -23.53
C ALA A 169 3.58 -3.15 -22.83
N TYR A 170 3.80 -2.93 -21.53
CA TYR A 170 4.74 -3.69 -20.74
C TYR A 170 4.33 -5.17 -20.60
N VAL A 171 3.06 -5.45 -20.28
CA VAL A 171 2.53 -6.82 -20.20
C VAL A 171 2.64 -7.55 -21.54
N ILE A 172 2.34 -6.87 -22.66
CA ILE A 172 2.53 -7.44 -23.99
C ILE A 172 4.01 -7.76 -24.23
N TYR A 173 4.92 -6.85 -23.86
CA TYR A 173 6.35 -7.07 -23.98
C TYR A 173 6.84 -8.27 -23.18
N THR A 174 6.43 -8.43 -21.92
CA THR A 174 6.87 -9.56 -21.07
C THR A 174 6.29 -10.89 -21.54
N VAL A 175 5.04 -10.92 -22.03
CA VAL A 175 4.42 -12.09 -22.65
C VAL A 175 5.16 -12.53 -23.92
N ILE A 176 5.54 -11.58 -24.79
CA ILE A 176 6.27 -11.88 -26.03
C ILE A 176 7.67 -12.44 -25.74
N ASN A 177 8.35 -11.91 -24.70
CA ASN A 177 9.72 -12.29 -24.38
C ASN A 177 9.85 -13.45 -23.39
N GLY A 178 8.73 -13.97 -22.86
CA GLY A 178 8.73 -15.10 -21.92
C GLY A 178 9.37 -14.79 -20.57
N GLU A 179 9.32 -13.53 -20.13
CA GLU A 179 9.91 -13.05 -18.85
C GLU A 179 8.89 -12.97 -17.71
N LEU A 180 7.81 -13.76 -17.79
CA LEU A 180 6.77 -13.86 -16.76
C LEU A 180 7.10 -14.95 -15.73
#